data_AF-A0A502GF43-F1
#
_entry.id   AF-A0A502GF43-F1
#
_cell.length_a   1.000
_cell.length_b   1.000
_cell.length_c   1.000
_cell.angle_alpha   90.00
_cell.angle_beta   90.00
_cell.angle_gamma   90.00
#
_symmetry.space_group_name_H-M   'P 1'
#
loop_
_entity.id
_entity.type
_entity.pdbx_description
1 polymer ?
#
loop_
_entity_poly.entity_id
_entity_poly.type
_entity_poly.pdbx_seq_one_letter_code
_entity_poly.pdbx_strand_id
1 'polypeptide(L)'
;MSRARKAAAGAGGNWPLFAWQAGWVFALRSADLMAKPDSAAAELTRMALEKQRAFTEGWFAAGRAALRGENPAAVMAAAASPARRRVSANLRGLRKS
;
A
#
# COMPACT_ATOMS: atom_id res chain seq x y z
N MET A 1 26.77 3.22 -19.25
CA MET A 1 25.94 3.65 -18.10
C MET A 1 25.27 2.42 -17.48
N SER A 2 25.61 2.06 -16.24
CA SER A 2 25.28 0.77 -15.60
C SER A 2 23.81 0.66 -15.17
N ARG A 3 23.21 -0.53 -15.35
CA ARG A 3 21.82 -0.89 -14.95
C ARG A 3 21.52 -0.56 -13.48
N ALA A 4 22.53 -0.47 -12.63
CA ALA A 4 22.44 -0.08 -11.22
C ALA A 4 21.88 1.35 -11.00
N ARG A 5 22.22 2.33 -11.86
CA ARG A 5 21.65 3.69 -11.77
C ARG A 5 20.18 3.74 -12.17
N LYS A 6 19.75 2.87 -13.10
CA LYS A 6 18.35 2.78 -13.55
C LYS A 6 17.46 2.13 -12.48
N ALA A 7 17.99 1.17 -11.72
CA ALA A 7 17.31 0.57 -10.57
C ALA A 7 17.16 1.56 -9.40
N ALA A 8 18.19 2.39 -9.13
CA ALA A 8 18.12 3.45 -8.11
C ALA A 8 17.10 4.55 -8.48
N ALA A 9 17.01 4.91 -9.77
CA ALA A 9 16.00 5.83 -10.27
C ALA A 9 14.56 5.27 -10.20
N GLY A 10 14.39 3.94 -10.22
CA GLY A 10 13.09 3.27 -10.08
C GLY A 10 12.62 3.08 -8.62
N ALA A 11 13.52 3.24 -7.64
CA ALA A 11 13.20 3.14 -6.21
C ALA A 11 12.58 4.43 -5.63
N GLY A 12 12.59 5.53 -6.40
CA GLY A 12 11.94 6.80 -6.08
C GLY A 12 10.43 6.75 -6.22
N GLY A 13 9.75 5.82 -5.53
CA GLY A 13 8.30 5.88 -5.46
C GLY A 13 7.88 7.18 -4.78
N ASN A 14 6.96 7.94 -5.37
CA ASN A 14 6.49 9.22 -4.85
C ASN A 14 5.78 9.04 -3.49
N TRP A 15 6.57 9.00 -2.41
CA TRP A 15 6.12 8.80 -1.03
C TRP A 15 5.20 9.93 -0.55
N PRO A 16 5.45 11.21 -0.87
CA PRO A 16 4.51 12.28 -0.55
C PRO A 16 3.13 12.07 -1.18
N LEU A 17 3.08 11.71 -2.47
CA LEU A 17 1.81 11.41 -3.14
C LEU A 17 1.12 10.20 -2.50
N PHE A 18 1.87 9.15 -2.16
CA PHE A 18 1.30 7.99 -1.48
C PHE A 18 0.74 8.35 -0.09
N ALA A 19 1.44 9.16 0.70
CA ALA A 19 0.99 9.60 2.01
C ALA A 19 -0.29 10.45 1.89
N TRP A 20 -0.34 11.38 0.95
CA TRP A 20 -1.54 12.18 0.64
C TRP A 20 -2.74 11.28 0.28
N GLN A 21 -2.51 10.33 -0.64
CA GLN A 21 -3.50 9.36 -1.09
C GLN A 21 -4.02 8.49 0.06
N ALA A 22 -3.14 8.01 0.93
CA ALA A 22 -3.51 7.24 2.10
C ALA A 22 -4.34 8.06 3.10
N GLY A 23 -3.94 9.32 3.34
CA GLY A 23 -4.68 10.24 4.21
C GLY A 23 -6.11 10.50 3.71
N TRP A 24 -6.28 10.70 2.40
CA TRP A 24 -7.61 10.90 1.80
C TRP A 24 -8.51 9.67 1.93
N VAL A 25 -7.97 8.47 1.66
CA VAL A 25 -8.71 7.21 1.84
C VAL A 25 -9.13 7.01 3.29
N PHE A 26 -8.24 7.33 4.24
CA PHE A 26 -8.55 7.23 5.66
C PHE A 26 -9.68 8.18 6.06
N ALA A 27 -9.62 9.45 5.66
CA ALA A 27 -10.65 10.44 5.97
C ALA A 27 -12.03 10.01 5.46
N LEU A 28 -12.11 9.59 4.19
CA LEU A 28 -13.37 9.16 3.59
C LEU A 28 -13.93 7.87 4.21
N ARG A 29 -13.07 6.91 4.60
CA ARG A 29 -13.54 5.71 5.29
C ARG A 29 -13.98 5.95 6.71
N SER A 30 -13.33 6.85 7.43
CA SER A 30 -13.82 7.28 8.74
C SER A 30 -15.20 7.92 8.64
N ALA A 31 -15.44 8.76 7.62
CA ALA A 31 -16.75 9.38 7.39
C ALA A 31 -17.85 8.35 7.05
N ASP A 32 -17.57 7.37 6.18
CA ASP A 32 -18.52 6.31 5.80
C ASP A 32 -18.87 5.39 7.00
N LEU A 33 -17.89 5.07 7.85
CA LEU A 33 -18.12 4.31 9.08
C LEU A 33 -19.00 5.08 10.08
N MET A 34 -18.81 6.38 10.23
CA MET A 34 -19.66 7.23 11.06
C MET A 34 -21.10 7.31 10.52
N ALA A 35 -21.27 7.31 9.20
CA ALA A 35 -22.58 7.36 8.56
C ALA A 35 -23.36 6.03 8.64
N LYS A 36 -22.68 4.89 8.81
CA LYS A 36 -23.28 3.54 8.82
C LYS A 36 -22.81 2.70 10.02
N PRO A 37 -23.18 3.09 11.25
CA PRO A 37 -22.69 2.47 12.47
C PRO A 37 -23.01 0.97 12.56
N ASP A 38 -24.16 0.54 12.04
CA ASP A 38 -24.62 -0.86 12.12
C ASP A 38 -23.69 -1.83 11.34
N SER A 39 -23.04 -1.33 10.28
CA SER A 39 -22.07 -2.10 9.49
C SER A 39 -20.60 -1.88 9.90
N ALA A 40 -20.35 -0.95 10.81
CA ALA A 40 -19.00 -0.47 11.08
C ALA A 40 -18.09 -1.55 11.67
N ALA A 41 -18.60 -2.39 12.57
CA ALA A 41 -17.82 -3.46 13.20
C ALA A 41 -17.34 -4.50 12.16
N ALA A 42 -18.25 -4.99 11.31
CA ALA A 42 -17.93 -5.94 10.25
C ALA A 42 -16.92 -5.35 9.24
N GLU A 43 -17.10 -4.08 8.88
CA GLU A 43 -16.22 -3.38 7.96
C GLU A 43 -14.83 -3.11 8.55
N LEU A 44 -14.73 -2.78 9.84
CA LEU A 44 -13.47 -2.67 10.57
C LEU A 44 -12.73 -4.01 10.67
N THR A 45 -13.45 -5.10 10.94
CA THR A 45 -12.87 -6.46 10.94
C THR A 45 -12.33 -6.82 9.56
N ARG A 46 -13.09 -6.53 8.49
CA ARG A 46 -12.64 -6.71 7.10
C ARG A 46 -11.34 -5.95 6.84
N MET A 47 -11.27 -4.68 7.24
CA MET A 47 -10.06 -3.86 7.09
C MET A 47 -8.87 -4.40 7.90
N ALA A 48 -9.10 -4.93 9.10
CA ALA A 48 -8.04 -5.54 9.90
C ALA A 48 -7.43 -6.78 9.20
N LEU A 49 -8.28 -7.62 8.62
CA LEU A 49 -7.84 -8.76 7.82
C LEU A 49 -7.09 -8.34 6.55
N GLU A 50 -7.52 -7.25 5.90
CA GLU A 50 -6.82 -6.69 4.75
C GLU A 50 -5.39 -6.22 5.10
N LYS A 51 -5.19 -5.61 6.27
CA LYS A 51 -3.85 -5.20 6.74
C LYS A 51 -2.93 -6.39 6.93
N GLN A 52 -3.42 -7.47 7.57
CA GLN A 52 -2.65 -8.70 7.76
C GLN A 52 -2.24 -9.31 6.42
N ARG A 53 -3.19 -9.43 5.48
CA ARG A 53 -2.90 -9.93 4.14
C ARG A 53 -1.87 -9.08 3.39
N ALA A 54 -2.00 -7.75 3.44
CA ALA A 54 -1.06 -6.84 2.79
C ALA A 54 0.36 -6.95 3.39
N PHE A 55 0.45 -7.13 4.71
CA PHE A 55 1.71 -7.35 5.40
C PHE A 55 2.36 -8.66 4.96
N THR A 56 1.65 -9.78 4.97
CA THR A 56 2.18 -11.09 4.54
C THR A 56 2.65 -11.05 3.08
N GLU A 57 1.85 -10.46 2.18
CA GLU A 57 2.24 -10.27 0.78
C GLU A 57 3.52 -9.42 0.65
N GLY A 58 3.66 -8.39 1.49
CA GLY A 58 4.82 -7.49 1.53
C GLY A 58 6.05 -8.21 2.04
N TRP A 59 5.90 -9.03 3.08
CA TRP A 59 6.97 -9.84 3.65
C TRP A 59 7.55 -10.82 2.63
N PHE A 60 6.70 -11.57 1.91
CA PHE A 60 7.16 -12.46 0.85
C PHE A 60 7.79 -11.71 -0.33
N ALA A 61 7.27 -10.53 -0.69
CA ALA A 61 7.85 -9.71 -1.75
C ALA A 61 9.25 -9.19 -1.37
N ALA A 62 9.39 -8.69 -0.15
CA ALA A 62 10.66 -8.24 0.41
C ALA A 62 11.68 -9.39 0.52
N GLY A 63 11.24 -10.54 1.04
CA GLY A 63 12.08 -11.74 1.15
C GLY A 63 12.59 -12.21 -0.21
N ARG A 64 11.74 -12.22 -1.25
CA ARG A 64 12.19 -12.55 -2.61
C ARG A 64 13.19 -11.53 -3.17
N ALA A 65 12.99 -10.24 -2.93
CA ALA A 65 13.93 -9.21 -3.36
C ALA A 65 15.28 -9.35 -2.65
N ALA A 66 15.26 -9.62 -1.34
CA ALA A 66 16.47 -9.86 -0.55
C ALA A 66 17.23 -11.10 -1.01
N LEU A 67 16.54 -12.22 -1.26
CA LEU A 67 17.15 -13.46 -1.79
C LEU A 67 17.78 -13.28 -3.17
N ARG A 68 17.31 -12.31 -3.96
CA ARG A 68 17.90 -11.94 -5.26
C ARG A 68 19.11 -11.01 -5.14
N GLY A 69 19.50 -10.63 -3.93
CA GLY A 69 20.60 -9.68 -3.70
C GLY A 69 20.25 -8.25 -4.12
N GLU A 70 18.97 -7.88 -4.12
CA GLU A 70 18.58 -6.51 -4.42
C GLU A 70 19.05 -5.55 -3.31
N ASN A 71 19.24 -4.28 -3.67
CA ASN A 71 19.65 -3.27 -2.69
C ASN A 71 18.53 -2.97 -1.66
N PRO A 72 18.86 -2.43 -0.48
CA PRO A 72 17.89 -2.19 0.58
C PRO A 72 16.69 -1.32 0.16
N ALA A 73 16.90 -0.32 -0.70
CA ALA A 73 15.82 0.54 -1.18
C ALA A 73 14.80 -0.23 -2.04
N ALA A 74 15.27 -1.17 -2.87
CA ALA A 74 14.42 -2.03 -3.69
C ALA A 74 13.66 -3.06 -2.84
N VAL A 75 14.29 -3.61 -1.79
CA VAL A 75 13.63 -4.49 -0.81
C VAL A 75 12.49 -3.76 -0.09
N MET A 76 12.74 -2.52 0.36
CA MET A 76 11.72 -1.70 1.01
C MET A 76 10.58 -1.31 0.05
N ALA A 77 10.91 -0.99 -1.21
CA ALA A 77 9.91 -0.74 -2.23
C ALA A 77 9.05 -1.99 -2.52
N ALA A 78 9.64 -3.18 -2.53
CA ALA A 78 8.94 -4.45 -2.67
C ALA A 78 8.01 -4.72 -1.48
N ALA A 79 8.48 -4.47 -0.25
CA ALA A 79 7.68 -4.57 0.97
C ALA A 79 6.43 -3.69 0.93
N ALA A 80 6.57 -2.45 0.44
CA ALA A 80 5.48 -1.46 0.39
C ALA A 80 4.53 -1.63 -0.83
N SER A 81 4.92 -2.43 -1.82
CA SER A 81 4.16 -2.61 -3.07
C SER A 81 2.69 -3.04 -2.87
N PRO A 82 2.37 -4.00 -2.00
CA PRO A 82 0.97 -4.41 -1.77
C PRO A 82 0.11 -3.29 -1.18
N ALA A 83 0.66 -2.51 -0.25
CA ALA A 83 -0.04 -1.37 0.34
C ALA A 83 -0.32 -0.28 -0.70
N ARG A 84 0.67 0.04 -1.53
CA ARG A 84 0.53 1.00 -2.66
C ARG A 84 -0.56 0.59 -3.64
N ARG A 85 -0.62 -0.71 -4.00
CA ARG A 85 -1.67 -1.24 -4.90
C ARG A 85 -3.07 -1.09 -4.31
N ARG A 86 -3.25 -1.38 -3.02
CA ARG A 86 -4.54 -1.25 -2.33
C ARG A 86 -4.99 0.20 -2.20
N VAL A 87 -4.11 1.13 -1.81
CA VAL A 87 -4.44 2.56 -1.76
C VAL A 87 -4.85 3.08 -3.14
N SER A 88 -4.12 2.69 -4.19
CA SER A 88 -4.47 3.04 -5.57
C SER A 88 -5.82 2.46 -6.01
N ALA A 89 -6.13 1.22 -5.62
CA ALA A 89 -7.43 0.59 -5.91
C ALA A 89 -8.58 1.28 -5.16
N ASN A 90 -8.40 1.60 -3.88
CA ASN A 90 -9.39 2.32 -3.08
C ASN A 90 -9.70 3.69 -3.67
N LEU A 91 -8.67 4.44 -4.06
CA LEU A 91 -8.86 5.71 -4.76
C LEU A 91 -9.61 5.58 -6.09
N ARG A 92 -9.33 4.53 -6.88
CA ARG A 92 -10.08 4.27 -8.11
C ARG A 92 -11.54 3.92 -7.84
N GLY A 93 -11.82 3.16 -6.78
CA GLY A 93 -13.18 2.85 -6.35
C GLY A 93 -13.94 4.12 -5.94
N LEU A 94 -13.29 4.98 -5.17
CA LEU A 94 -13.86 6.26 -4.71
C LEU A 94 -14.12 7.25 -5.87
N ARG A 95 -13.37 7.18 -6.96
CA ARG A 95 -13.62 8.00 -8.16
C ARG A 95 -14.81 7.53 -9.02
N LYS A 96 -15.31 6.32 -8.78
CA LYS A 96 -16.39 5.70 -9.58
C LYS A 96 -17.75 5.69 -8.89
N SER A 97 -17.80 6.00 -7.59
CA SER A 97 -19.02 6.21 -6.81
C SER A 97 -19.37 7.69 -6.76
#